data_AF-A0AAN7YJN7-F1
#
_entry.id   AF-A0AAN7YJN7-F1
#
_cell.length_a   1.000
_cell.length_b   1.000
_cell.length_c   1.000
_cell.angle_alpha   90.00
_cell.angle_beta   90.00
_cell.angle_gamma   90.00
#
_symmetry.space_group_name_H-M   'P 1'
#
loop_
_entity.id
_entity.type
_entity.pdbx_description
1 polymer ?
#
loop_
_entity_poly.entity_id
_entity_poly.type
_entity_poly.pdbx_seq_one_letter_code
_entity_poly.pdbx_strand_id
1 'polypeptide(L)'
;MAKQAQVIADGMCDACVLVFFENQREYPSKEWTDRQLRKVRGGLKALDGLVGERQFIIGNSLTLADIAAGCVLGYMTVRFKIFDWRAEFPRLAAYTDRLEERPSFKDSAPYPQTIKDKIV
;
A
#
# COMPACT_ATOMS: atom_id res chain seq x y z
N MET A 1 5.25 4.21 17.55
CA MET A 1 4.80 3.10 16.67
C MET A 1 3.67 3.54 15.74
N ALA A 2 2.56 4.12 16.23
CA ALA A 2 1.45 4.50 15.34
C ALA A 2 1.85 5.48 14.23
N LYS A 3 2.53 6.58 14.60
CA LYS A 3 3.09 7.55 13.64
C LYS A 3 4.12 6.92 12.68
N GLN A 4 4.86 5.90 13.13
CA GLN A 4 5.86 5.25 12.28
C GLN A 4 5.18 4.43 11.17
N ALA A 5 4.17 3.63 11.51
CA ALA A 5 3.39 2.88 10.52
C ALA A 5 2.71 3.84 9.52
N GLN A 6 2.14 4.94 10.01
CA GLN A 6 1.54 5.98 9.17
C GLN A 6 2.56 6.57 8.18
N VAL A 7 3.72 7.03 8.65
CA VAL A 7 4.76 7.62 7.77
C VAL A 7 5.24 6.64 6.70
N ILE A 8 5.35 5.35 7.04
CA ILE A 8 5.70 4.31 6.07
C ILE A 8 4.59 4.17 5.02
N ALA A 9 3.34 4.07 5.46
CA ALA A 9 2.20 3.91 4.56
C ALA A 9 2.01 5.10 3.61
N ASP A 10 2.12 6.34 4.12
CA ASP A 10 2.02 7.56 3.33
C ASP A 10 3.11 7.58 2.24
N GLY A 11 4.37 7.33 2.61
CA GLY A 11 5.49 7.29 1.66
C GLY A 11 5.39 6.15 0.63
N MET A 12 4.77 5.02 0.99
CA MET A 12 4.46 3.96 0.04
C MET A 12 3.36 4.39 -0.95
N CYS A 13 2.30 5.03 -0.47
CA CYS A 13 1.21 5.51 -1.29
C CYS A 13 1.71 6.52 -2.33
N ASP A 14 2.51 7.50 -1.90
CA ASP A 14 3.15 8.47 -2.79
C ASP A 14 4.00 7.78 -3.85
N ALA A 15 4.82 6.80 -3.47
CA ALA A 15 5.65 6.05 -4.41
C ALA A 15 4.81 5.26 -5.42
N CYS A 16 3.69 4.67 -5.01
CA CYS A 16 2.77 3.97 -5.91
C CYS A 16 2.14 4.93 -6.93
N VAL A 17 1.69 6.11 -6.48
CA VAL A 17 1.12 7.15 -7.35
C VAL A 17 2.16 7.67 -8.34
N LEU A 18 3.40 7.91 -7.89
CA LEU A 18 4.49 8.35 -8.76
C LEU A 18 4.77 7.33 -9.87
N VAL A 19 4.79 6.03 -9.57
CA VAL A 19 4.97 5.00 -10.59
C VAL A 19 3.77 4.90 -11.53
N PHE A 20 2.56 5.03 -10.99
CA PHE A 20 1.33 5.00 -11.79
C PHE A 20 1.33 6.07 -12.89
N PHE A 21 1.72 7.30 -12.55
CA PHE A 21 1.85 8.37 -13.54
C PHE A 21 3.08 8.22 -14.41
N GLU A 22 4.22 7.79 -13.88
CA GLU A 22 5.42 7.57 -14.70
C GLU A 22 5.13 6.62 -15.87
N ASN A 23 4.37 5.55 -15.64
CA ASN A 23 3.97 4.59 -16.67
C ASN A 23 3.00 5.15 -17.73
N GLN A 24 2.47 6.35 -17.56
CA GLN A 24 1.62 7.04 -18.54
C GLN A 24 2.38 8.04 -19.40
N ARG A 25 3.64 8.33 -19.07
CA ARG A 25 4.49 9.22 -19.88
C ARG A 25 4.83 8.56 -21.21
N GLU A 26 5.04 9.40 -22.23
CA GLU A 26 5.53 8.95 -23.54
C GLU A 26 6.93 8.33 -23.45
N TYR A 27 7.79 8.87 -22.58
CA TYR A 27 9.15 8.39 -22.33
C TYR A 27 9.37 8.12 -20.83
N PRO A 28 8.93 6.98 -20.30
CA PRO A 28 9.11 6.65 -18.88
C PRO A 28 10.57 6.35 -18.56
N SER A 29 11.07 6.84 -17.42
CA SER A 29 12.40 6.50 -16.90
C SER A 29 12.36 5.23 -16.07
N LYS A 30 13.12 4.23 -16.51
CA LYS A 30 13.28 2.97 -15.77
C LYS A 30 13.96 3.19 -14.43
N GLU A 31 15.04 3.98 -14.41
CA GLU A 31 15.83 4.27 -13.20
C GLU A 31 14.98 4.97 -12.13
N TRP A 32 14.10 5.89 -12.56
CA TRP A 32 13.17 6.56 -11.68
C TRP A 32 12.11 5.60 -11.13
N THR A 33 11.49 4.79 -11.99
CA THR A 33 10.53 3.76 -11.57
C THR A 33 11.16 2.80 -10.58
N ASP A 34 12.34 2.25 -10.88
CA ASP A 34 13.07 1.35 -9.99
C ASP A 34 13.34 1.99 -8.62
N ARG A 35 13.63 3.31 -8.57
CA ARG A 35 13.81 4.05 -7.31
C ARG A 35 12.54 4.07 -6.47
N GLN A 36 11.37 4.26 -7.08
CA GLN A 36 10.11 4.24 -6.35
C GLN A 36 9.73 2.81 -5.92
N LEU A 37 9.96 1.81 -6.78
CA LEU A 37 9.73 0.41 -6.43
C LEU A 37 10.56 -0.03 -5.22
N ARG A 38 11.79 0.48 -5.05
CA ARG A 38 12.59 0.24 -3.82
C ARG A 38 11.90 0.78 -2.57
N LYS A 39 11.22 1.93 -2.64
CA LYS A 39 10.45 2.48 -1.51
C LYS A 39 9.25 1.61 -1.18
N VAL A 40 8.49 1.20 -2.21
CA VAL A 40 7.32 0.32 -2.03
C VAL A 40 7.72 -1.01 -1.40
N ARG A 41 8.75 -1.69 -1.94
CA ARG A 41 9.25 -2.96 -1.38
C ARG A 41 9.81 -2.79 0.03
N GLY A 42 10.55 -1.72 0.28
CA GLY A 42 11.07 -1.41 1.61
C GLY A 42 9.94 -1.17 2.62
N GLY A 43 8.90 -0.46 2.22
CA GLY A 43 7.71 -0.22 3.02
C GLY A 43 6.91 -1.48 3.30
N LEU A 44 6.68 -2.34 2.30
CA LEU A 44 6.05 -3.66 2.48
C LEU A 44 6.81 -4.50 3.52
N LYS A 45 8.15 -4.59 3.39
CA LYS A 45 8.99 -5.30 4.35
C LYS A 45 8.89 -4.72 5.76
N ALA A 46 8.86 -3.39 5.87
CA ALA A 46 8.73 -2.72 7.16
C ALA A 46 7.35 -2.95 7.80
N LEU A 47 6.26 -2.84 7.02
CA LEU A 47 4.90 -3.10 7.51
C LEU A 47 4.73 -4.57 7.88
N ASP A 48 5.22 -5.51 7.08
CA ASP A 48 5.18 -6.94 7.41
C ASP A 48 5.91 -7.24 8.72
N GLY A 49 7.08 -6.62 8.95
CA GLY A 49 7.79 -6.71 10.23
C GLY A 49 7.04 -6.05 11.40
N LEU A 50 6.35 -4.92 11.15
CA LEU A 50 5.53 -4.25 12.16
C LEU A 50 4.27 -5.04 12.51
N VAL A 51 3.64 -5.75 11.57
CA VAL A 51 2.55 -6.67 11.89
C VAL A 51 3.11 -7.84 12.67
N GLY A 52 4.15 -8.50 12.15
CA GLY A 52 4.65 -9.75 12.73
C GLY A 52 3.55 -10.79 12.77
N GLU A 53 3.48 -11.59 13.84
CA GLU A 53 2.43 -12.60 14.04
C GLU A 53 1.17 -12.05 14.73
N ARG A 54 1.02 -10.71 14.81
CA ARG A 54 -0.04 -10.07 15.57
C ARG A 54 -1.30 -9.84 14.72
N GLN A 55 -2.43 -9.70 15.40
CA GLN A 55 -3.69 -9.32 14.76
C GLN A 55 -3.72 -7.85 14.35
N PHE A 56 -3.14 -6.97 15.18
CA PHE A 56 -3.01 -5.53 14.95
C PHE A 56 -1.54 -5.10 15.13
N ILE A 57 -1.15 -4.00 14.51
CA ILE A 57 0.23 -3.48 14.59
C ILE A 57 0.59 -3.06 16.03
N ILE A 58 -0.39 -2.57 16.80
CA ILE A 58 -0.20 -2.05 18.16
C ILE A 58 -1.24 -2.64 19.11
N GLY A 59 -0.77 -3.32 20.15
CA GLY A 59 -1.65 -3.90 21.17
C GLY A 59 -2.62 -4.92 20.58
N ASN A 60 -3.85 -4.93 21.11
CA ASN A 60 -4.86 -5.94 20.83
C ASN A 60 -6.14 -5.35 20.20
N SER A 61 -6.07 -4.13 19.66
CA SER A 61 -7.21 -3.45 19.05
C SER A 61 -6.79 -2.66 17.81
N LEU A 62 -7.77 -2.33 16.96
CA LEU A 62 -7.55 -1.50 15.78
C LEU A 62 -7.04 -0.11 16.19
N THR A 63 -5.95 0.33 15.58
CA THR A 63 -5.38 1.66 15.79
C THR A 63 -5.18 2.41 14.47
N LEU A 64 -4.75 3.68 14.56
CA LEU A 64 -4.33 4.46 13.39
C LEU A 64 -3.25 3.75 12.56
N ALA A 65 -2.37 2.96 13.19
CA ALA A 65 -1.36 2.20 12.47
C ALA A 65 -1.97 1.23 11.46
N ASP A 66 -3.02 0.52 11.89
CA ASP A 66 -3.72 -0.47 11.09
C ASP A 66 -4.55 0.16 9.99
N ILE A 67 -5.19 1.30 10.29
CA ILE A 67 -5.94 2.07 9.30
C ILE A 67 -5.00 2.53 8.19
N ALA A 68 -3.86 3.16 8.53
CA ALA A 68 -2.90 3.63 7.54
C ALA A 68 -2.32 2.49 6.69
N ALA A 69 -1.90 1.39 7.33
CA ALA A 69 -1.39 0.22 6.63
C ALA A 69 -2.45 -0.42 5.71
N GLY A 70 -3.66 -0.61 6.21
CA GLY A 70 -4.76 -1.18 5.45
C GLY A 70 -5.13 -0.32 4.23
N CYS A 71 -5.17 1.01 4.36
CA CYS A 71 -5.47 1.91 3.25
C CYS A 71 -4.47 1.78 2.10
N VAL A 72 -3.15 1.80 2.38
CA VAL A 72 -2.15 1.68 1.31
C VAL A 72 -2.15 0.29 0.67
N LEU A 73 -2.34 -0.77 1.46
CA LEU A 73 -2.39 -2.14 0.94
C LEU A 73 -3.64 -2.37 0.07
N GLY A 74 -4.79 -1.86 0.49
CA GLY A 74 -6.01 -1.84 -0.33
C GLY A 74 -5.83 -1.05 -1.63
N TYR A 75 -5.17 0.11 -1.57
CA TYR A 75 -4.83 0.89 -2.78
C TYR A 75 -3.95 0.10 -3.75
N MET A 76 -2.95 -0.62 -3.24
CA MET A 76 -2.05 -1.44 -4.05
C MET A 76 -2.79 -2.55 -4.80
N THR A 77 -3.81 -3.17 -4.19
CA THR A 77 -4.65 -4.20 -4.84
C THR A 77 -5.37 -3.65 -6.09
N VAL A 78 -5.74 -2.37 -6.09
CA VAL A 78 -6.45 -1.73 -7.22
C VAL A 78 -5.49 -1.19 -8.27
N ARG A 79 -4.46 -0.46 -7.85
CA ARG A 79 -3.65 0.40 -8.76
C ARG A 79 -2.23 -0.08 -8.97
N PHE A 80 -1.74 -1.04 -8.19
CA PHE A 80 -0.33 -1.41 -8.18
C PHE A 80 -0.13 -2.88 -8.58
N LYS A 81 -0.34 -3.16 -9.87
CA LYS A 81 -0.23 -4.52 -10.47
C LYS A 81 1.13 -4.82 -11.10
N ILE A 82 2.18 -4.18 -10.61
CA ILE A 82 3.55 -4.30 -11.18
C ILE A 82 4.20 -5.63 -10.78
N PHE A 83 3.91 -6.11 -9.57
CA PHE A 83 4.31 -7.42 -9.07
C PHE A 83 3.29 -7.93 -8.06
N ASP A 84 3.29 -9.24 -7.82
CA ASP A 84 2.39 -9.87 -6.85
C ASP A 84 2.95 -9.76 -5.43
N TRP A 85 2.67 -8.63 -4.79
CA TRP A 85 3.13 -8.38 -3.42
C TRP A 85 2.49 -9.33 -2.41
N ARG A 86 1.30 -9.86 -2.69
CA ARG A 86 0.60 -10.77 -1.77
C ARG A 86 1.27 -12.13 -1.74
N ALA A 87 1.78 -12.61 -2.88
CA ALA A 87 2.62 -13.80 -2.95
C ALA A 87 3.98 -13.59 -2.25
N GLU A 88 4.59 -12.41 -2.39
CA GLU A 88 5.87 -12.09 -1.72
C GLU A 88 5.74 -11.89 -0.20
N PHE A 89 4.58 -11.40 0.28
CA PHE A 89 4.32 -11.07 1.70
C PHE A 89 3.02 -11.74 2.19
N PRO A 90 2.97 -13.08 2.30
CA PRO A 90 1.73 -13.82 2.59
C PRO A 90 1.12 -13.48 3.96
N ARG A 91 1.96 -13.13 4.94
CA ARG A 91 1.50 -12.71 6.28
C ARG A 91 0.81 -11.35 6.24
N LEU A 92 1.38 -10.41 5.49
CA LEU A 92 0.77 -9.11 5.25
C LEU A 92 -0.52 -9.24 4.43
N ALA A 93 -0.56 -10.17 3.48
CA ALA A 93 -1.78 -10.50 2.73
C ALA A 93 -2.90 -10.99 3.68
N ALA A 94 -2.60 -11.98 4.53
CA ALA A 94 -3.56 -12.49 5.52
C ALA A 94 -3.99 -11.41 6.53
N TYR A 95 -3.09 -10.50 6.91
CA TYR A 95 -3.41 -9.34 7.73
C TYR A 95 -4.39 -8.39 7.03
N THR A 96 -4.14 -8.11 5.75
CA THR A 96 -5.00 -7.24 4.94
C THR A 96 -6.40 -7.83 4.79
N ASP A 97 -6.51 -9.13 4.55
CA ASP A 97 -7.80 -9.81 4.40
C ASP A 97 -8.67 -9.65 5.66
N ARG A 98 -8.08 -9.81 6.84
CA ARG A 98 -8.79 -9.59 8.11
C ARG A 98 -9.24 -8.14 8.31
N LEU A 99 -8.45 -7.16 7.86
CA LEU A 99 -8.86 -5.76 7.91
C LEU A 99 -10.01 -5.48 6.95
N GLU A 100 -9.92 -6.01 5.73
CA GLU A 100 -10.93 -5.85 4.67
C GLU A 100 -12.27 -6.54 5.01
N GLU A 101 -12.29 -7.47 5.96
CA GLU A 101 -13.54 -8.04 6.47
C GLU A 101 -14.40 -7.06 7.29
N ARG A 102 -13.79 -6.01 7.84
CA ARG A 102 -14.46 -5.03 8.72
C ARG A 102 -15.43 -4.14 7.93
N PRO A 103 -16.63 -3.82 8.46
CA PRO A 103 -17.59 -2.95 7.77
C PRO A 103 -16.98 -1.63 7.30
N SER A 104 -16.19 -0.97 8.15
CA SER A 104 -15.52 0.29 7.80
C SER A 104 -14.60 0.19 6.57
N PHE A 105 -13.93 -0.95 6.36
CA PHE A 105 -13.07 -1.18 5.19
C PHE A 105 -13.90 -1.56 3.97
N LYS A 106 -14.91 -2.42 4.13
CA LYS A 106 -15.83 -2.80 3.03
C LYS A 106 -16.56 -1.59 2.47
N ASP A 107 -17.09 -0.74 3.35
CA ASP A 107 -17.89 0.42 2.99
C ASP A 107 -17.05 1.56 2.39
N SER A 108 -15.71 1.47 2.48
CA SER A 108 -14.77 2.46 1.94
C SER A 108 -13.76 1.86 0.95
N ALA A 109 -14.04 0.66 0.42
CA ALA A 109 -13.13 -0.03 -0.48
C ALA A 109 -12.83 0.83 -1.73
N PRO A 110 -11.54 0.98 -2.12
CA PRO A 110 -11.18 1.80 -3.26
C PRO A 110 -11.62 1.16 -4.58
N TYR A 111 -11.98 1.98 -5.56
CA TYR A 111 -12.22 1.56 -6.93
C TYR A 111 -11.43 2.44 -7.92
N PRO A 112 -11.13 1.93 -9.13
CA PRO A 112 -10.44 2.72 -10.14
C PRO A 112 -11.29 3.93 -10.58
N GLN A 113 -10.85 5.14 -10.24
CA GLN A 113 -11.37 6.36 -10.84
C GLN A 113 -11.03 6.50 -12.34
N THR A 114 -11.91 7.17 -13.09
CA THR A 114 -11.67 7.62 -14.47
C THR A 114 -10.92 8.95 -14.46
N ILE A 115 -9.76 9.01 -15.12
CA ILE A 115 -8.96 10.23 -15.28
C ILE A 115 -9.11 10.67 -16.74
N LYS A 116 -9.71 11.84 -16.99
CA LYS A 116 -9.98 12.35 -18.35
C LYS A 116 -8.88 13.28 -18.86
N ASP A 117 -8.32 14.08 -17.97
CA ASP A 117 -7.33 15.08 -18.33
C ASP A 117 -5.93 14.47 -18.37
N LYS A 118 -5.08 14.99 -19.28
CA LYS A 118 -3.67 14.60 -19.34
C LYS A 118 -2.94 15.16 -18.12
N ILE A 119 -2.38 14.27 -17.29
CA ILE A 119 -1.63 14.65 -16.08
C ILE A 119 -0.13 14.79 -16.35
N VAL A 120 0.46 13.86 -17.11
CA VAL A 120 1.90 13.81 -17.41
C VAL A 120 2.21 13.60 -18.88
#